data_AF-A0A126QMU0-F1
#
_entry.id   AF-A0A126QMU0-F1
#
_cell.length_a   1.000
_cell.length_b   1.000
_cell.length_c   1.000
_cell.angle_alpha   90.00
_cell.angle_beta   90.00
_cell.angle_gamma   90.00
#
_symmetry.space_group_name_H-M   'P 1'
#
loop_
_entity.id
_entity.type
_entity.pdbx_description
1 polymer ?
#
loop_
_entity_poly.entity_id
_entity_poly.type
_entity_poly.pdbx_seq_one_letter_code
_entity_poly.pdbx_strand_id
1 'polypeptide(L)'
;MRNQTRHIAVALLCLALATAGCVSANKNTAATAVAPAPTYQPMLDGELAGHQQIAALTLDLARRNILPPGPDVTLAKDAFVRLPPAPQGFRETGSAVSGAAQPGDGLYSLEMVRTFEDGYGRRSAVLDLAVYTLYKPDGRADKARAEALRADYVTAMRGSSGETRAEIGQAVADYQRKAGLLPDGVLGPQTAASLAASTNIQEFQALTSTPLYTASPEIEFHLLDESYGRNAPATYLNGYGSLLAVRQQAVQPEQYAATVKKGGQYLALVYFKDLPAPGTLIQMAFSSSAGSPGSRSDSQSPVMYAEGTDWPVIVTPVTLKNTSGSLYAHVLVNGRINGSIKLK
;
A
#
# COMPACT_ATOMS: atom_id res chain seq x y z
N MET A 1 -19.50 18.54 6.79
CA MET A 1 -18.89 17.20 6.53
C MET A 1 -19.96 16.14 6.28
N ARG A 2 -20.86 16.34 5.29
CA ARG A 2 -21.87 15.37 4.84
C ARG A 2 -21.82 15.34 3.31
N ASN A 3 -20.98 14.49 2.71
CA ASN A 3 -21.09 14.17 1.28
C ASN A 3 -20.32 12.93 0.79
N GLN A 4 -19.63 12.15 1.64
CA GLN A 4 -18.89 10.96 1.17
C GLN A 4 -19.65 9.62 1.25
N THR A 5 -20.83 9.57 1.87
CA THR A 5 -21.62 8.33 2.01
C THR A 5 -22.41 7.94 0.74
N ARG A 6 -22.42 8.80 -0.30
CA ARG A 6 -23.33 8.66 -1.46
C ARG A 6 -22.76 7.84 -2.63
N HIS A 7 -21.46 7.61 -2.69
CA HIS A 7 -20.86 6.81 -3.77
C HIS A 7 -20.76 5.31 -3.46
N ILE A 8 -20.94 4.91 -2.19
CA ILE A 8 -20.78 3.51 -1.74
C ILE A 8 -22.00 2.65 -2.11
N ALA A 9 -23.22 3.21 -2.05
CA ALA A 9 -24.44 2.47 -2.36
C ALA A 9 -24.63 2.20 -3.87
N VAL A 10 -24.11 3.08 -4.73
CA VAL A 10 -24.16 2.92 -6.20
C VAL A 10 -23.13 1.91 -6.66
N ALA A 11 -21.92 1.91 -6.06
CA ALA A 11 -20.88 0.94 -6.37
C ALA A 11 -21.32 -0.50 -6.03
N LEU A 12 -21.95 -0.72 -4.86
CA LEU A 12 -22.39 -2.06 -4.45
C LEU A 12 -23.52 -2.63 -5.33
N LEU A 13 -24.44 -1.80 -5.83
CA LEU A 13 -25.52 -2.25 -6.71
C LEU A 13 -25.05 -2.45 -8.17
N CYS A 14 -24.10 -1.65 -8.65
CA CYS A 14 -23.50 -1.84 -9.99
C CYS A 14 -22.56 -3.06 -10.04
N LEU A 15 -21.85 -3.37 -8.95
CA LEU A 15 -20.94 -4.54 -8.88
C LEU A 15 -21.70 -5.87 -8.83
N ALA A 16 -22.88 -5.89 -8.21
CA ALA A 16 -23.76 -7.06 -8.20
C ALA A 16 -24.29 -7.44 -9.61
N LEU A 17 -24.20 -6.53 -10.59
CA LEU A 17 -24.77 -6.70 -11.93
C LEU A 17 -23.73 -7.03 -13.02
N ALA A 18 -22.44 -7.08 -12.68
CA ALA A 18 -21.34 -7.31 -13.62
C ALA A 18 -20.98 -8.80 -13.87
N THR A 19 -21.69 -9.77 -13.27
CA THR A 19 -21.34 -11.20 -13.32
C THR A 19 -21.87 -11.97 -14.54
N ALA A 20 -21.68 -11.46 -15.75
CA ALA A 20 -21.99 -12.23 -16.98
C ALA A 20 -21.00 -11.96 -18.13
N GLY A 21 -19.95 -12.80 -18.25
CA GLY A 21 -19.04 -12.85 -19.40
C GLY A 21 -17.97 -13.95 -19.28
N CYS A 22 -17.89 -14.84 -20.28
CA CYS A 22 -17.02 -16.02 -20.36
C CYS A 22 -15.60 -15.72 -20.90
N VAL A 23 -14.60 -16.60 -20.68
CA VAL A 23 -13.65 -17.20 -21.67
C VAL A 23 -12.69 -18.22 -20.99
N SER A 24 -12.31 -19.28 -21.73
CA SER A 24 -11.58 -20.49 -21.29
C SER A 24 -10.04 -20.46 -21.41
N ALA A 25 -9.42 -21.02 -20.37
CA ALA A 25 -8.24 -21.89 -20.19
C ALA A 25 -7.04 -21.92 -21.18
N ASN A 26 -5.82 -21.93 -20.60
CA ASN A 26 -4.73 -22.79 -21.04
C ASN A 26 -3.77 -23.17 -19.88
N LYS A 27 -3.19 -24.39 -19.91
CA LYS A 27 -2.28 -24.96 -18.89
C LYS A 27 -0.91 -25.26 -19.53
N ASN A 28 0.20 -25.04 -18.80
CA ASN A 28 1.31 -26.00 -18.71
C ASN A 28 2.42 -25.63 -17.68
N THR A 29 2.66 -26.60 -16.79
CA THR A 29 3.88 -27.12 -16.13
C THR A 29 5.16 -26.29 -15.82
N ALA A 30 5.50 -26.32 -14.52
CA ALA A 30 6.70 -26.88 -13.85
C ALA A 30 8.02 -26.08 -13.64
N ALA A 31 8.45 -26.14 -12.36
CA ALA A 31 9.81 -26.21 -11.77
C ALA A 31 10.64 -24.93 -11.42
N THR A 32 10.82 -24.73 -10.09
CA THR A 32 12.00 -24.25 -9.30
C THR A 32 12.75 -22.94 -9.62
N ALA A 33 12.85 -22.00 -8.64
CA ALA A 33 14.04 -21.17 -8.34
C ALA A 33 13.76 -20.20 -7.15
N VAL A 34 14.82 -19.78 -6.43
CA VAL A 34 14.77 -18.75 -5.38
C VAL A 34 14.28 -17.42 -5.99
N ALA A 35 13.19 -16.87 -5.44
CA ALA A 35 12.40 -15.84 -6.12
C ALA A 35 13.16 -14.50 -6.26
N PRO A 36 13.22 -13.92 -7.48
CA PRO A 36 13.58 -12.51 -7.65
C PRO A 36 12.56 -11.63 -6.93
N ALA A 37 12.93 -10.38 -6.63
CA ALA A 37 11.97 -9.40 -6.14
C ALA A 37 10.75 -9.39 -7.09
N PRO A 38 9.53 -9.64 -6.59
CA PRO A 38 8.36 -9.83 -7.44
C PRO A 38 8.17 -8.59 -8.33
N THR A 39 8.28 -8.80 -9.64
CA THR A 39 7.89 -7.80 -10.63
C THR A 39 6.39 -7.89 -10.76
N TYR A 40 5.69 -7.07 -9.98
CA TYR A 40 4.23 -7.03 -9.99
C TYR A 40 3.75 -6.44 -11.31
N GLN A 41 2.93 -7.19 -12.04
CA GLN A 41 2.09 -6.61 -13.09
C GLN A 41 0.74 -6.27 -12.46
N PRO A 42 0.35 -4.97 -12.42
CA PRO A 42 -0.95 -4.60 -11.89
C PRO A 42 -2.04 -5.25 -12.76
N MET A 43 -2.96 -6.00 -12.14
CA MET A 43 -4.18 -6.40 -12.84
C MET A 43 -5.02 -5.14 -13.09
N LEU A 44 -5.45 -4.92 -14.33
CA LEU A 44 -6.33 -3.80 -14.66
C LEU A 44 -7.74 -4.10 -14.15
N ASP A 45 -8.51 -3.07 -13.79
CA ASP A 45 -9.86 -3.22 -13.22
C ASP A 45 -10.82 -4.07 -14.10
N GLY A 46 -10.58 -4.10 -15.41
CA GLY A 46 -11.35 -4.90 -16.37
C GLY A 46 -10.99 -6.40 -16.43
N GLU A 47 -9.91 -6.83 -15.78
CA GLU A 47 -9.47 -8.24 -15.75
C GLU A 47 -9.94 -8.99 -14.50
N LEU A 48 -10.44 -8.27 -13.49
CA LEU A 48 -10.93 -8.86 -12.25
C LEU A 48 -12.33 -9.44 -12.45
N ALA A 49 -12.53 -10.67 -11.97
CA ALA A 49 -13.87 -11.24 -11.84
C ALA A 49 -14.70 -10.43 -10.81
N GLY A 50 -16.03 -10.41 -10.93
CA GLY A 50 -16.89 -9.58 -10.07
C GLY A 50 -16.67 -9.78 -8.56
N HIS A 51 -16.45 -11.01 -8.10
CA HIS A 51 -16.14 -11.31 -6.69
C HIS A 51 -14.77 -10.75 -6.23
N GLN A 52 -13.81 -10.63 -7.15
CA GLN A 52 -12.51 -10.01 -6.88
C GLN A 52 -12.64 -8.49 -6.78
N GLN A 53 -13.48 -7.88 -7.63
CA GLN A 53 -13.79 -6.45 -7.51
C GLN A 53 -14.47 -6.14 -6.16
N ILE A 54 -15.42 -6.99 -5.73
CA ILE A 54 -16.05 -6.87 -4.40
C ILE A 54 -15.00 -7.03 -3.29
N ALA A 55 -14.05 -7.96 -3.42
CA ALA A 55 -12.96 -8.13 -2.46
C ALA A 55 -12.07 -6.88 -2.36
N ALA A 56 -11.66 -6.30 -3.49
CA ALA A 56 -10.85 -5.09 -3.53
C ALA A 56 -11.60 -3.91 -2.88
N LEU A 57 -12.87 -3.70 -3.24
CA LEU A 57 -13.72 -2.68 -2.61
C LEU A 57 -13.88 -2.92 -1.10
N THR A 58 -14.04 -4.17 -0.68
CA THR A 58 -14.16 -4.50 0.74
C THR A 58 -12.89 -4.16 1.51
N LEU A 59 -11.71 -4.41 0.93
CA LEU A 59 -10.43 -3.96 1.51
C LEU A 59 -10.35 -2.43 1.63
N ASP A 60 -10.77 -1.70 0.61
CA ASP A 60 -10.84 -0.22 0.64
C ASP A 60 -11.72 0.30 1.77
N LEU A 61 -12.92 -0.26 1.89
CA LEU A 61 -13.89 0.13 2.91
C LEU A 61 -13.39 -0.24 4.30
N ALA A 62 -12.90 -1.47 4.49
CA ALA A 62 -12.42 -1.95 5.78
C ALA A 62 -11.24 -1.11 6.30
N ARG A 63 -10.33 -0.66 5.42
CA ARG A 63 -9.25 0.28 5.79
C ARG A 63 -9.75 1.63 6.30
N ARG A 64 -10.93 2.06 5.86
CA ARG A 64 -11.59 3.29 6.31
C ARG A 64 -12.43 3.07 7.57
N ASN A 65 -12.27 1.91 8.22
CA ASN A 65 -13.12 1.42 9.31
C ASN A 65 -14.60 1.31 8.91
N ILE A 66 -14.86 1.09 7.63
CA ILE A 66 -16.19 0.80 7.08
C ILE A 66 -16.19 -0.70 6.77
N LEU A 67 -16.45 -1.52 7.79
CA LEU A 67 -16.61 -2.95 7.55
C LEU A 67 -17.90 -3.17 6.75
N PRO A 68 -17.93 -4.12 5.80
CA PRO A 68 -19.11 -4.31 4.95
C PRO A 68 -20.31 -4.71 5.81
N PRO A 69 -21.41 -3.94 5.79
CA PRO A 69 -22.68 -4.37 6.34
C PRO A 69 -23.60 -4.62 5.15
N GLY A 70 -23.60 -5.82 4.59
CA GLY A 70 -24.45 -6.14 3.45
C GLY A 70 -24.97 -7.58 3.48
N PRO A 71 -26.15 -7.84 2.89
CA PRO A 71 -26.72 -9.20 2.80
C PRO A 71 -25.88 -10.14 1.92
N ASP A 72 -24.95 -9.61 1.13
CA ASP A 72 -24.15 -10.35 0.15
C ASP A 72 -22.65 -10.32 0.47
N VAL A 73 -22.24 -9.50 1.43
CA VAL A 73 -20.85 -9.27 1.81
C VAL A 73 -20.79 -9.26 3.33
N THR A 74 -20.29 -10.34 3.93
CA THR A 74 -20.29 -10.54 5.38
C THR A 74 -18.88 -10.79 5.90
N LEU A 75 -18.69 -10.59 7.20
CA LEU A 75 -17.51 -11.08 7.91
C LEU A 75 -17.89 -12.37 8.63
N ALA A 76 -17.05 -13.39 8.53
CA ALA A 76 -17.18 -14.57 9.36
C ALA A 76 -17.14 -14.16 10.86
N LYS A 77 -17.81 -14.93 11.71
CA LYS A 77 -17.89 -14.63 13.15
C LYS A 77 -16.51 -14.54 13.82
N ASP A 78 -15.57 -15.33 13.34
CA ASP A 78 -14.18 -15.44 13.77
C ASP A 78 -13.21 -14.79 12.77
N ALA A 79 -13.71 -13.89 11.90
CA ALA A 79 -12.89 -13.23 10.90
C ALA A 79 -11.72 -12.47 11.54
N PHE A 80 -10.52 -12.67 11.00
CA PHE A 80 -9.33 -11.98 11.45
C PHE A 80 -9.13 -10.68 10.65
N VAL A 81 -9.36 -9.54 11.30
CA VAL A 81 -9.21 -8.20 10.68
C VAL A 81 -8.04 -7.46 11.30
N ARG A 82 -6.97 -7.25 10.52
CA ARG A 82 -5.78 -6.48 10.90
C ARG A 82 -5.32 -5.60 9.73
N LEU A 83 -6.01 -4.47 9.57
CA LEU A 83 -5.71 -3.46 8.56
C LEU A 83 -5.22 -2.17 9.26
N PRO A 84 -3.93 -2.07 9.64
CA PRO A 84 -3.39 -0.84 10.19
C PRO A 84 -3.66 0.33 9.23
N PRO A 85 -4.03 1.52 9.76
CA PRO A 85 -4.21 2.70 8.94
C PRO A 85 -2.88 3.06 8.24
N ALA A 86 -2.98 3.89 7.20
CA ALA A 86 -1.79 4.51 6.64
C ALA A 86 -1.02 5.25 7.75
N PRO A 87 0.32 5.25 7.74
CA PRO A 87 1.10 6.02 8.72
C PRO A 87 0.69 7.49 8.71
N GLN A 88 0.73 8.13 9.89
CA GLN A 88 0.28 9.52 10.00
C GLN A 88 1.08 10.45 9.07
N GLY A 89 0.36 11.30 8.33
CA GLY A 89 0.95 12.25 7.38
C GLY A 89 1.23 11.68 6.00
N PHE A 90 1.00 10.37 5.79
CA PHE A 90 1.09 9.76 4.47
C PHE A 90 -0.23 9.88 3.71
N ARG A 91 -0.13 10.09 2.40
CA ARG A 91 -1.21 9.96 1.44
C ARG A 91 -1.00 8.70 0.61
N GLU A 92 -2.08 8.04 0.24
CA GLU A 92 -2.05 6.95 -0.74
C GLU A 92 -1.69 7.53 -2.11
N THR A 93 -0.70 6.93 -2.77
CA THR A 93 -0.24 7.33 -4.11
C THR A 93 -0.62 6.34 -5.19
N GLY A 94 -0.99 5.12 -4.81
CA GLY A 94 -1.43 4.09 -5.74
C GLY A 94 -1.90 2.83 -5.02
N SER A 95 -2.75 2.08 -5.71
CA SER A 95 -3.17 0.73 -5.34
C SER A 95 -3.25 -0.13 -6.60
N ALA A 96 -2.94 -1.41 -6.47
CA ALA A 96 -3.05 -2.36 -7.56
C ALA A 96 -3.26 -3.78 -7.02
N VAL A 97 -4.15 -4.54 -7.64
CA VAL A 97 -4.27 -5.98 -7.38
C VAL A 97 -3.01 -6.66 -7.91
N SER A 98 -2.27 -7.31 -7.02
CA SER A 98 -1.01 -7.98 -7.32
C SER A 98 -1.18 -9.48 -7.51
N GLY A 99 -2.29 -10.05 -7.06
CA GLY A 99 -2.57 -11.46 -7.17
C GLY A 99 -4.00 -11.81 -6.78
N ALA A 100 -4.53 -12.85 -7.40
CA ALA A 100 -5.78 -13.47 -7.01
C ALA A 100 -5.66 -14.98 -7.20
N ALA A 101 -6.15 -15.75 -6.25
CA ALA A 101 -6.07 -17.20 -6.29
C ALA A 101 -7.33 -17.85 -5.71
N GLN A 102 -7.53 -19.11 -6.09
CA GLN A 102 -8.52 -20.00 -5.50
C GLN A 102 -7.78 -21.17 -4.85
N PRO A 103 -7.27 -21.01 -3.62
CA PRO A 103 -6.46 -22.05 -2.96
C PRO A 103 -7.26 -23.31 -2.60
N GLY A 104 -8.59 -23.28 -2.62
CA GLY A 104 -9.44 -24.43 -2.35
C GLY A 104 -10.85 -24.27 -2.90
N ASP A 105 -11.68 -25.30 -2.73
CA ASP A 105 -13.07 -25.28 -3.22
C ASP A 105 -13.87 -24.19 -2.50
N GLY A 106 -14.30 -23.19 -3.26
CA GLY A 106 -15.05 -22.04 -2.74
C GLY A 106 -14.25 -21.05 -1.89
N LEU A 107 -12.95 -21.28 -1.64
CA LEU A 107 -12.06 -20.38 -0.92
C LEU A 107 -11.20 -19.58 -1.91
N TYR A 108 -11.21 -18.27 -1.75
CA TYR A 108 -10.54 -17.31 -2.62
C TYR A 108 -9.62 -16.42 -1.80
N SER A 109 -8.55 -15.95 -2.44
CA SER A 109 -7.70 -14.89 -1.92
C SER A 109 -7.52 -13.78 -2.97
N LEU A 110 -7.40 -12.56 -2.48
CA LEU A 110 -7.05 -11.39 -3.27
C LEU A 110 -5.97 -10.60 -2.54
N GLU A 111 -4.88 -10.33 -3.25
CA GLU A 111 -3.74 -9.56 -2.81
C GLU A 111 -3.74 -8.20 -3.51
N MET A 112 -3.58 -7.14 -2.73
CA MET A 112 -3.52 -5.78 -3.25
C MET A 112 -2.34 -5.03 -2.64
N VAL A 113 -1.46 -4.54 -3.50
CA VAL A 113 -0.37 -3.66 -3.08
C VAL A 113 -0.89 -2.23 -3.03
N ARG A 114 -0.58 -1.52 -1.95
CA ARG A 114 -0.78 -0.08 -1.84
C ARG A 114 0.51 0.62 -1.54
N THR A 115 0.65 1.79 -2.14
CA THR A 115 1.80 2.66 -1.93
C THR A 115 1.35 3.97 -1.30
N PHE A 116 2.19 4.47 -0.40
CA PHE A 116 1.96 5.69 0.33
C PHE A 116 3.20 6.56 0.28
N GLU A 117 3.00 7.87 0.28
CA GLU A 117 4.06 8.87 0.35
C GLU A 117 3.67 10.03 1.26
N ASP A 118 4.61 10.64 1.96
CA ASP A 118 4.37 11.84 2.77
C ASP A 118 5.02 13.11 2.19
N GLY A 119 4.83 14.24 2.88
CA GLY A 119 5.40 15.53 2.46
C GLY A 119 6.93 15.61 2.50
N TYR A 120 7.61 14.62 3.10
CA TYR A 120 9.07 14.53 3.15
C TYR A 120 9.65 13.59 2.09
N GLY A 121 8.79 12.98 1.27
CA GLY A 121 9.15 11.98 0.26
C GLY A 121 9.46 10.61 0.86
N ARG A 122 9.07 10.34 2.11
CA ARG A 122 9.12 8.98 2.66
C ARG A 122 8.07 8.14 1.95
N ARG A 123 8.42 6.91 1.60
CA ARG A 123 7.56 5.95 0.92
C ARG A 123 7.34 4.74 1.80
N SER A 124 6.10 4.27 1.82
CA SER A 124 5.68 3.02 2.42
C SER A 124 4.91 2.20 1.41
N ALA A 125 5.02 0.88 1.49
CA ALA A 125 4.16 -0.02 0.75
C ALA A 125 3.60 -1.08 1.69
N VAL A 126 2.40 -1.54 1.41
CA VAL A 126 1.76 -2.63 2.16
C VAL A 126 1.11 -3.59 1.19
N LEU A 127 1.10 -4.87 1.56
CA LEU A 127 0.34 -5.92 0.90
C LEU A 127 -0.91 -6.17 1.74
N ASP A 128 -2.05 -5.76 1.20
CA ASP A 128 -3.35 -6.13 1.72
C ASP A 128 -3.74 -7.51 1.19
N LEU A 129 -4.27 -8.34 2.07
CA LEU A 129 -4.78 -9.68 1.74
C LEU A 129 -6.22 -9.79 2.22
N ALA A 130 -7.11 -10.15 1.30
CA ALA A 130 -8.44 -10.63 1.59
C ALA A 130 -8.50 -12.13 1.37
N VAL A 131 -9.04 -12.87 2.35
CA VAL A 131 -9.40 -14.28 2.22
C VAL A 131 -10.89 -14.41 2.45
N TYR A 132 -11.59 -15.03 1.51
CA TYR A 132 -13.05 -15.10 1.54
C TYR A 132 -13.58 -16.38 0.89
N THR A 133 -14.77 -16.77 1.32
CA THR A 133 -15.55 -17.85 0.72
C THR A 133 -16.69 -17.31 -0.12
N LEU A 134 -16.98 -17.98 -1.22
CA LEU A 134 -18.21 -17.77 -1.98
C LEU A 134 -19.12 -18.97 -1.79
N TYR A 135 -20.32 -18.73 -1.26
CA TYR A 135 -21.34 -19.77 -1.16
C TYR A 135 -22.72 -19.26 -1.54
N LYS A 136 -23.57 -20.18 -2.00
CA LYS A 136 -25.00 -19.89 -2.16
C LYS A 136 -25.67 -20.09 -0.80
N PRO A 137 -26.46 -19.13 -0.32
CA PRO A 137 -27.25 -19.35 0.90
C PRO A 137 -28.23 -20.53 0.73
N ASP A 138 -28.71 -21.02 1.86
CA ASP A 138 -29.89 -21.89 1.86
C ASP A 138 -31.19 -21.08 1.63
N GLY A 139 -32.25 -21.76 1.19
CA GLY A 139 -33.50 -21.09 0.77
C GLY A 139 -34.24 -20.33 1.87
N ARG A 140 -33.84 -20.44 3.15
CA ARG A 140 -34.43 -19.64 4.24
C ARG A 140 -33.77 -18.26 4.33
N ALA A 141 -32.47 -18.16 4.07
CA ALA A 141 -31.74 -16.90 4.06
C ALA A 141 -32.11 -16.01 2.85
N ASP A 142 -32.56 -16.59 1.74
CA ASP A 142 -32.93 -15.84 0.52
C ASP A 142 -34.03 -14.81 0.73
N LYS A 143 -35.07 -15.13 1.53
CA LYS A 143 -36.19 -14.20 1.74
C LYS A 143 -35.77 -12.96 2.52
N ALA A 144 -34.97 -13.14 3.57
CA ALA A 144 -34.45 -12.04 4.37
C ALA A 144 -33.48 -11.17 3.55
N ARG A 145 -32.63 -11.80 2.72
CA ARG A 145 -31.72 -11.11 1.81
C ARG A 145 -32.48 -10.30 0.75
N ALA A 146 -33.51 -10.88 0.13
CA ALA A 146 -34.36 -10.18 -0.83
C ALA A 146 -35.02 -8.94 -0.21
N GLU A 147 -35.47 -9.03 1.04
CA GLU A 147 -36.06 -7.89 1.74
C GLU A 147 -35.01 -6.81 2.05
N ALA A 148 -33.80 -7.20 2.50
CA ALA A 148 -32.69 -6.29 2.74
C ALA A 148 -32.26 -5.55 1.45
N LEU A 149 -32.03 -6.29 0.35
CA LEU A 149 -31.69 -5.72 -0.96
C LEU A 149 -32.72 -4.69 -1.43
N ARG A 150 -34.00 -4.99 -1.22
CA ARG A 150 -35.08 -4.06 -1.56
C ARG A 150 -35.06 -2.81 -0.69
N ALA A 151 -34.82 -2.94 0.61
CA ALA A 151 -34.73 -1.81 1.52
C ALA A 151 -33.55 -0.90 1.17
N ASP A 152 -32.39 -1.48 0.84
CA ASP A 152 -31.20 -0.76 0.42
C ASP A 152 -31.42 -0.04 -0.91
N TYR A 153 -32.03 -0.72 -1.89
CA TYR A 153 -32.43 -0.12 -3.16
C TYR A 153 -33.34 1.11 -2.97
N VAL A 154 -34.38 0.99 -2.15
CA VAL A 154 -35.31 2.11 -1.88
C VAL A 154 -34.58 3.28 -1.21
N THR A 155 -33.67 2.99 -0.28
CA THR A 155 -32.87 4.00 0.41
C THR A 155 -31.93 4.71 -0.56
N ALA A 156 -31.25 3.97 -1.43
CA ALA A 156 -30.40 4.52 -2.48
C ALA A 156 -31.20 5.42 -3.44
N MET A 157 -32.33 4.95 -3.96
CA MET A 157 -33.18 5.71 -4.89
C MET A 157 -33.67 7.04 -4.28
N ARG A 158 -34.01 7.07 -2.99
CA ARG A 158 -34.41 8.31 -2.30
C ARG A 158 -33.26 9.31 -2.15
N GLY A 159 -32.05 8.83 -1.94
CA GLY A 159 -30.85 9.66 -1.71
C GLY A 159 -30.12 10.12 -2.97
N SER A 160 -30.35 9.45 -4.11
CA SER A 160 -29.66 9.67 -5.39
C SER A 160 -30.19 10.87 -6.18
N SER A 161 -29.37 11.41 -7.09
CA SER A 161 -29.78 12.40 -8.09
C SER A 161 -30.66 11.78 -9.17
N GLY A 162 -31.30 12.60 -10.02
CA GLY A 162 -32.13 12.08 -11.13
C GLY A 162 -31.34 11.22 -12.12
N GLU A 163 -30.12 11.62 -12.46
CA GLU A 163 -29.22 10.89 -13.36
C GLU A 163 -28.82 9.54 -12.77
N THR A 164 -28.33 9.51 -11.53
CA THR A 164 -27.97 8.27 -10.84
C THR A 164 -29.16 7.33 -10.68
N ARG A 165 -30.38 7.85 -10.46
CA ARG A 165 -31.59 7.01 -10.43
C ARG A 165 -31.88 6.37 -11.78
N ALA A 166 -31.65 7.08 -12.89
CA ALA A 166 -31.86 6.54 -14.24
C ALA A 166 -30.85 5.43 -14.56
N GLU A 167 -29.58 5.62 -14.20
CA GLU A 167 -28.53 4.59 -14.33
C GLU A 167 -28.87 3.32 -13.52
N ILE A 168 -29.28 3.49 -12.26
CA ILE A 168 -29.72 2.39 -11.40
C ILE A 168 -30.92 1.66 -12.02
N GLY A 169 -31.94 2.42 -12.47
CA GLY A 169 -33.14 1.84 -13.08
C GLY A 169 -32.81 1.04 -14.35
N GLN A 170 -31.91 1.55 -15.19
CA GLN A 170 -31.45 0.85 -16.39
C GLN A 170 -30.73 -0.46 -16.04
N ALA A 171 -29.85 -0.43 -15.04
CA ALA A 171 -29.12 -1.63 -14.60
C ALA A 171 -30.08 -2.71 -14.06
N VAL A 172 -31.12 -2.31 -13.31
CA VAL A 172 -32.18 -3.22 -12.84
C VAL A 172 -32.99 -3.78 -14.02
N ALA A 173 -33.34 -2.97 -15.01
CA ALA A 173 -34.07 -3.42 -16.19
C ALA A 173 -33.26 -4.42 -17.02
N ASP A 174 -31.95 -4.20 -17.16
CA ASP A 174 -31.05 -5.11 -17.85
C ASP A 174 -30.90 -6.45 -17.13
N TYR A 175 -30.83 -6.43 -15.79
CA TYR A 175 -30.89 -7.64 -14.97
C TYR A 175 -32.20 -8.39 -15.18
N GLN A 176 -33.33 -7.70 -15.04
CA GLN A 176 -34.66 -8.28 -15.20
C GLN A 176 -34.80 -8.97 -16.57
N ARG A 177 -34.33 -8.33 -17.64
CA ARG A 177 -34.33 -8.92 -18.99
C ARG A 177 -33.53 -10.22 -19.05
N LYS A 178 -32.33 -10.25 -18.47
CA LYS A 178 -31.47 -11.45 -18.41
C LYS A 178 -32.08 -12.56 -17.55
N ALA A 179 -32.76 -12.19 -16.48
CA ALA A 179 -33.41 -13.12 -15.54
C ALA A 179 -34.80 -13.59 -16.01
N GLY A 180 -35.29 -13.14 -17.18
CA GLY A 180 -36.62 -13.48 -17.68
C GLY A 180 -37.78 -12.83 -16.90
N LEU A 181 -37.51 -11.72 -16.22
CA LEU A 181 -38.48 -10.91 -15.50
C LEU A 181 -38.97 -9.73 -16.36
N LEU A 182 -40.06 -9.07 -15.93
CA LEU A 182 -40.52 -7.83 -16.55
C LEU A 182 -39.45 -6.73 -16.35
N PRO A 183 -38.87 -6.15 -17.42
CA PRO A 183 -37.80 -5.15 -17.33
C PRO A 183 -38.36 -3.75 -17.06
N ASP A 184 -38.99 -3.55 -15.91
CA ASP A 184 -39.58 -2.27 -15.48
C ASP A 184 -38.58 -1.33 -14.79
N GLY A 185 -37.35 -1.79 -14.54
CA GLY A 185 -36.30 -1.02 -13.87
C GLY A 185 -36.55 -0.81 -12.37
N VAL A 186 -37.51 -1.52 -11.78
CA VAL A 186 -37.87 -1.42 -10.37
C VAL A 186 -37.49 -2.71 -9.65
N LEU A 187 -36.70 -2.59 -8.58
CA LEU A 187 -36.34 -3.73 -7.74
C LEU A 187 -37.52 -4.11 -6.81
N GLY A 188 -38.55 -4.73 -7.38
CA GLY A 188 -39.72 -5.25 -6.67
C GLY A 188 -39.45 -6.59 -5.96
N PRO A 189 -40.42 -7.15 -5.20
CA PRO A 189 -40.22 -8.39 -4.45
C PRO A 189 -39.73 -9.58 -5.30
N GLN A 190 -40.24 -9.74 -6.53
CA GLN A 190 -39.82 -10.81 -7.43
C GLN A 190 -38.39 -10.60 -7.95
N THR A 191 -38.04 -9.37 -8.34
CA THR A 191 -36.68 -9.01 -8.76
C THR A 191 -35.68 -9.17 -7.63
N ALA A 192 -36.04 -8.74 -6.42
CA ALA A 192 -35.20 -8.89 -5.23
C ALA A 192 -34.98 -10.36 -4.84
N ALA A 193 -36.03 -11.19 -4.90
CA ALA A 193 -35.92 -12.62 -4.63
C ALA A 193 -35.08 -13.35 -5.68
N SER A 194 -35.28 -13.03 -6.96
CA SER A 194 -34.46 -13.56 -8.05
C SER A 194 -33.00 -13.16 -7.88
N LEU A 195 -32.74 -11.88 -7.56
CA LEU A 195 -31.38 -11.38 -7.35
C LEU A 195 -30.73 -12.08 -6.17
N ALA A 196 -31.39 -12.13 -5.01
CA ALA A 196 -30.90 -12.83 -3.81
C ALA A 196 -30.54 -14.30 -4.09
N ALA A 197 -31.40 -15.03 -4.80
CA ALA A 197 -31.16 -16.43 -5.14
C ALA A 197 -30.01 -16.61 -6.16
N SER A 198 -29.74 -15.60 -6.99
CA SER A 198 -28.69 -15.63 -8.00
C SER A 198 -27.32 -15.15 -7.49
N THR A 199 -27.29 -14.40 -6.39
CA THR A 199 -26.07 -13.78 -5.86
C THR A 199 -25.45 -14.63 -4.76
N ASN A 200 -24.20 -15.05 -4.98
CA ASN A 200 -23.39 -15.70 -3.94
C ASN A 200 -23.14 -14.72 -2.78
N ILE A 201 -23.12 -15.25 -1.56
CA ILE A 201 -22.60 -14.53 -0.40
C ILE A 201 -21.08 -14.63 -0.43
N GLN A 202 -20.44 -13.47 -0.28
CA GLN A 202 -19.02 -13.34 -0.08
C GLN A 202 -18.72 -13.11 1.40
N GLU A 203 -18.22 -14.15 2.05
CA GLU A 203 -17.91 -14.11 3.48
C GLU A 203 -16.41 -14.01 3.69
N PHE A 204 -15.95 -12.93 4.31
CA PHE A 204 -14.54 -12.69 4.56
C PHE A 204 -14.10 -13.36 5.85
N GLN A 205 -13.06 -14.17 5.74
CA GLN A 205 -12.42 -14.88 6.85
C GLN A 205 -11.19 -14.13 7.35
N ALA A 206 -10.49 -13.42 6.46
CA ALA A 206 -9.36 -12.59 6.85
C ALA A 206 -9.27 -11.34 5.98
N LEU A 207 -8.95 -10.22 6.63
CA LEU A 207 -8.58 -8.96 6.02
C LEU A 207 -7.32 -8.48 6.73
N THR A 208 -6.15 -8.67 6.12
CA THR A 208 -4.86 -8.35 6.75
C THR A 208 -4.04 -7.42 5.89
N SER A 209 -3.11 -6.71 6.53
CA SER A 209 -2.09 -5.94 5.82
C SER A 209 -0.73 -6.23 6.39
N THR A 210 0.26 -6.40 5.51
CA THR A 210 1.66 -6.61 5.89
C THR A 210 2.53 -5.55 5.21
N PRO A 211 3.41 -4.85 5.96
CA PRO A 211 4.36 -3.92 5.37
C PRO A 211 5.25 -4.62 4.34
N LEU A 212 5.45 -3.97 3.21
CA LEU A 212 6.41 -4.38 2.20
C LEU A 212 7.68 -3.54 2.37
N TYR A 213 8.80 -4.23 2.55
CA TYR A 213 10.11 -3.62 2.71
C TYR A 213 10.90 -3.77 1.41
N THR A 214 11.65 -2.74 1.03
CA THR A 214 12.59 -2.84 -0.10
C THR A 214 13.93 -3.40 0.36
N ALA A 215 14.53 -4.25 -0.47
CA ALA A 215 15.88 -4.77 -0.23
C ALA A 215 16.96 -3.69 -0.41
N SER A 216 16.69 -2.66 -1.21
CA SER A 216 17.59 -1.53 -1.45
C SER A 216 16.82 -0.23 -1.24
N PRO A 217 16.79 0.28 0.00
CA PRO A 217 16.07 1.51 0.30
C PRO A 217 16.75 2.72 -0.34
N GLU A 218 15.96 3.60 -0.92
CA GLU A 218 16.44 4.90 -1.36
C GLU A 218 16.85 5.74 -0.14
N ILE A 219 17.91 6.53 -0.32
CA ILE A 219 18.50 7.34 0.73
C ILE A 219 18.69 8.78 0.25
N GLU A 220 18.65 9.72 1.19
CA GLU A 220 19.04 11.11 0.98
C GLU A 220 20.19 11.46 1.94
N PHE A 221 21.32 11.89 1.38
CA PHE A 221 22.53 12.22 2.13
C PHE A 221 22.69 13.74 2.26
N HIS A 222 23.08 14.19 3.45
CA HIS A 222 23.41 15.59 3.73
C HIS A 222 24.71 15.69 4.51
N LEU A 223 25.47 16.75 4.23
CA LEU A 223 26.66 17.11 4.99
C LEU A 223 26.44 18.51 5.59
N LEU A 224 26.51 18.61 6.92
CA LEU A 224 26.25 19.84 7.67
C LEU A 224 27.50 20.24 8.44
N ASP A 225 27.83 21.53 8.49
CA ASP A 225 28.94 22.01 9.32
C ASP A 225 28.62 21.77 10.80
N GLU A 226 29.54 21.17 11.56
CA GLU A 226 29.26 20.81 12.96
C GLU A 226 29.09 22.05 13.85
N SER A 227 29.65 23.20 13.47
CA SER A 227 29.44 24.46 14.20
C SER A 227 27.98 24.90 14.18
N TYR A 228 27.28 24.67 13.06
CA TYR A 228 25.84 24.88 12.99
C TYR A 228 25.10 23.87 13.87
N GLY A 229 25.51 22.60 13.84
CA GLY A 229 24.91 21.55 14.65
C GLY A 229 25.01 21.82 16.15
N ARG A 230 26.21 22.10 16.67
CA ARG A 230 26.40 22.30 18.11
C ARG A 230 25.55 23.41 18.72
N ASN A 231 25.23 24.45 17.95
CA ASN A 231 24.47 25.60 18.44
C ASN A 231 22.95 25.36 18.46
N ALA A 232 22.45 24.33 17.75
CA ALA A 232 21.02 24.07 17.63
C ALA A 232 20.69 22.58 17.45
N PRO A 233 21.00 21.70 18.43
CA PRO A 233 20.80 20.24 18.32
C PRO A 233 19.38 19.83 17.92
N ALA A 234 18.37 20.55 18.41
CA ALA A 234 16.96 20.32 18.07
C ALA A 234 16.66 20.50 16.57
N THR A 235 17.48 21.24 15.83
CA THR A 235 17.25 21.50 14.41
C THR A 235 17.64 20.35 13.49
N TYR A 236 18.44 19.38 13.94
CA TYR A 236 18.86 18.21 13.14
C TYR A 236 18.68 16.85 13.84
N LEU A 237 18.44 16.80 15.15
CA LEU A 237 18.19 15.55 15.89
C LEU A 237 16.71 15.16 16.00
N ASN A 238 15.78 15.90 15.38
CA ASN A 238 14.36 15.59 15.38
C ASN A 238 13.94 14.69 14.19
N GLY A 239 14.84 13.80 13.77
CA GLY A 239 14.64 12.89 12.63
C GLY A 239 14.13 13.63 11.39
N TYR A 240 13.00 13.16 10.84
CA TYR A 240 12.36 13.76 9.67
C TYR A 240 11.78 15.16 9.90
N GLY A 241 11.41 15.51 11.13
CA GLY A 241 10.97 16.88 11.47
C GLY A 241 12.05 17.94 11.24
N SER A 242 13.33 17.51 11.18
CA SER A 242 14.48 18.36 10.91
C SER A 242 14.85 18.47 9.42
N LEU A 243 14.29 17.63 8.54
CA LEU A 243 14.81 17.49 7.18
C LEU A 243 14.78 18.79 6.37
N LEU A 244 13.74 19.61 6.52
CA LEU A 244 13.65 20.89 5.81
C LEU A 244 14.76 21.86 6.23
N ALA A 245 15.03 21.97 7.53
CA ALA A 245 16.11 22.82 8.05
C ALA A 245 17.47 22.29 7.62
N VAL A 246 17.67 20.97 7.65
CA VAL A 246 18.90 20.32 7.17
C VAL A 246 19.14 20.62 5.70
N ARG A 247 18.14 20.48 4.82
CA ARG A 247 18.25 20.80 3.38
C ARG A 247 18.68 22.24 3.11
N GLN A 248 18.21 23.19 3.92
CA GLN A 248 18.53 24.62 3.75
C GLN A 248 19.97 24.95 4.16
N GLN A 249 20.55 24.19 5.09
CA GLN A 249 21.84 24.50 5.72
C GLN A 249 22.96 23.55 5.29
N ALA A 250 22.61 22.41 4.70
CA ALA A 250 23.57 21.44 4.21
C ALA A 250 24.44 22.03 3.11
N VAL A 251 25.69 21.61 3.10
CA VAL A 251 26.63 21.84 2.01
C VAL A 251 26.02 21.27 0.74
N GLN A 252 25.98 22.06 -0.34
CA GLN A 252 25.45 21.58 -1.61
C GLN A 252 26.38 20.53 -2.23
N PRO A 253 25.86 19.51 -2.95
CA PRO A 253 26.67 18.42 -3.50
C PRO A 253 27.86 18.88 -4.34
N GLU A 254 27.69 19.93 -5.16
CA GLU A 254 28.74 20.54 -5.98
C GLU A 254 29.88 21.18 -5.17
N GLN A 255 29.66 21.44 -3.88
CA GLN A 255 30.63 22.03 -2.97
C GLN A 255 31.37 20.98 -2.14
N TYR A 256 30.98 19.71 -2.15
CA TYR A 256 31.61 18.67 -1.31
C TYR A 256 33.12 18.59 -1.51
N ALA A 257 33.61 18.61 -2.74
CA ALA A 257 35.04 18.50 -3.01
C ALA A 257 35.85 19.68 -2.43
N ALA A 258 35.28 20.90 -2.47
CA ALA A 258 35.89 22.09 -1.87
C ALA A 258 35.87 21.99 -0.33
N THR A 259 34.76 21.53 0.23
CA THR A 259 34.57 21.29 1.67
C THR A 259 35.56 20.26 2.21
N VAL A 260 35.75 19.13 1.53
CA VAL A 260 36.74 18.10 1.91
C VAL A 260 38.18 18.65 1.82
N LYS A 261 38.49 19.48 0.81
CA LYS A 261 39.81 20.13 0.69
C LYS A 261 40.07 21.11 1.83
N LYS A 262 39.07 21.89 2.25
CA LYS A 262 39.15 22.78 3.41
C LYS A 262 39.38 21.99 4.70
N GLY A 263 38.74 20.83 4.81
CA GLY A 263 38.74 20.01 6.01
C GLY A 263 37.92 20.67 7.14
N GLY A 264 37.71 19.92 8.22
CA GLY A 264 36.93 20.39 9.37
C GLY A 264 36.09 19.28 9.99
N GLN A 265 35.23 19.68 10.93
CA GLN A 265 34.28 18.79 11.57
C GLN A 265 32.87 19.02 11.00
N TYR A 266 32.21 17.94 10.62
CA TYR A 266 30.91 17.95 9.98
C TYR A 266 30.01 16.90 10.62
N LEU A 267 28.71 17.04 10.38
CA LEU A 267 27.72 16.00 10.60
C LEU A 267 27.33 15.43 9.25
N ALA A 268 27.49 14.13 9.07
CA ALA A 268 26.96 13.40 7.94
C ALA A 268 25.60 12.80 8.34
N LEU A 269 24.56 13.13 7.58
CA LEU A 269 23.20 12.70 7.83
C LEU A 269 22.71 11.84 6.66
N VAL A 270 22.01 10.75 6.97
CA VAL A 270 21.40 9.86 5.98
C VAL A 270 19.94 9.65 6.36
N TYR A 271 19.03 10.05 5.47
CA TYR A 271 17.60 9.85 5.60
C TYR A 271 17.15 8.71 4.70
N PHE A 272 16.62 7.63 5.26
CA PHE A 272 16.06 6.53 4.48
C PHE A 272 14.68 6.89 3.98
N LYS A 273 14.47 6.94 2.66
CA LYS A 273 13.17 7.25 2.04
C LYS A 273 12.23 6.07 2.03
N ASP A 274 12.76 4.85 1.94
CA ASP A 274 11.97 3.63 2.09
C ASP A 274 12.19 3.00 3.45
N LEU A 275 11.20 2.24 3.90
CA LEU A 275 11.24 1.53 5.17
C LEU A 275 12.06 0.24 5.05
N PRO A 276 13.19 0.09 5.78
CA PRO A 276 13.95 -1.16 5.80
C PRO A 276 13.23 -2.20 6.67
N ALA A 277 13.45 -3.49 6.38
CA ALA A 277 12.86 -4.57 7.17
C ALA A 277 13.37 -4.58 8.63
N PRO A 278 12.55 -5.02 9.61
CA PRO A 278 12.99 -5.18 10.99
C PRO A 278 14.28 -6.01 11.10
N GLY A 279 15.21 -5.56 11.94
CA GLY A 279 16.51 -6.21 12.13
C GLY A 279 17.53 -5.93 11.02
N THR A 280 17.20 -5.15 10.00
CA THR A 280 18.15 -4.74 8.96
C THR A 280 19.30 -3.93 9.57
N LEU A 281 20.53 -4.40 9.35
CA LEU A 281 21.74 -3.70 9.78
C LEU A 281 21.97 -2.49 8.90
N ILE A 282 22.11 -1.32 9.51
CA ILE A 282 22.34 -0.05 8.84
C ILE A 282 23.60 0.59 9.40
N GLN A 283 24.47 1.05 8.51
CA GLN A 283 25.72 1.70 8.88
C GLN A 283 26.12 2.72 7.82
N MET A 284 26.93 3.71 8.20
CA MET A 284 27.64 4.57 7.26
C MET A 284 29.14 4.31 7.35
N ALA A 285 29.84 4.38 6.22
CA ALA A 285 31.28 4.21 6.15
C ALA A 285 31.92 5.23 5.21
N PHE A 286 33.17 5.60 5.45
CA PHE A 286 33.94 6.51 4.60
C PHE A 286 35.16 5.80 4.02
N SER A 287 35.38 5.94 2.71
CA SER A 287 36.46 5.24 2.01
C SER A 287 37.02 6.05 0.86
N SER A 288 38.23 5.73 0.43
CA SER A 288 38.82 6.30 -0.78
C SER A 288 38.39 5.61 -2.08
N SER A 289 37.67 4.48 -1.98
CA SER A 289 37.22 3.67 -3.11
C SER A 289 35.70 3.66 -3.22
N ALA A 290 35.16 3.83 -4.44
CA ALA A 290 33.72 3.79 -4.68
C ALA A 290 33.10 2.39 -4.43
N GLY A 291 33.89 1.32 -4.57
CA GLY A 291 33.40 -0.07 -4.53
C GLY A 291 33.71 -0.81 -3.23
N SER A 292 34.32 -0.16 -2.24
CA SER A 292 34.69 -0.79 -0.98
C SER A 292 34.46 0.18 0.17
N PRO A 293 33.72 -0.21 1.22
CA PRO A 293 33.40 0.67 2.33
C PRO A 293 34.60 0.97 3.24
N GLY A 294 35.78 0.40 2.95
CA GLY A 294 36.94 0.44 3.83
C GLY A 294 36.80 -0.53 5.00
N SER A 295 37.93 -0.94 5.56
CA SER A 295 38.00 -1.90 6.68
C SER A 295 38.30 -1.25 8.03
N ARG A 296 38.56 0.06 8.07
CA ARG A 296 38.98 0.73 9.29
C ARG A 296 37.75 1.09 10.13
N SER A 297 37.73 0.64 11.38
CA SER A 297 36.60 0.87 12.29
C SER A 297 36.38 2.35 12.60
N ASP A 298 37.43 3.17 12.57
CA ASP A 298 37.37 4.63 12.77
C ASP A 298 36.73 5.40 11.60
N SER A 299 36.49 4.71 10.48
CA SER A 299 35.83 5.28 9.31
C SER A 299 34.36 4.86 9.19
N GLN A 300 33.81 4.18 10.21
CA GLN A 300 32.45 3.67 10.19
C GLN A 300 31.62 4.22 11.36
N SER A 301 30.34 4.48 11.11
CA SER A 301 29.39 4.78 12.18
C SER A 301 29.15 3.53 13.05
N PRO A 302 28.59 3.70 14.26
CA PRO A 302 27.97 2.58 14.96
C PRO A 302 26.95 1.88 14.07
N VAL A 303 26.85 0.56 14.24
CA VAL A 303 25.83 -0.26 13.60
C VAL A 303 24.49 0.02 14.28
N MET A 304 23.45 0.23 13.47
CA MET A 304 22.08 0.37 13.91
C MET A 304 21.21 -0.73 13.30
N TYR A 305 20.09 -1.02 13.94
CA TYR A 305 19.12 -2.00 13.46
C TYR A 305 17.81 -1.28 13.17
N ALA A 306 17.27 -1.47 11.97
CA ALA A 306 15.94 -0.95 11.65
C ALA A 306 14.88 -1.66 12.49
N GLU A 307 13.93 -0.91 13.04
CA GLU A 307 12.79 -1.48 13.79
C GLU A 307 11.67 -1.95 12.85
N GLY A 308 11.61 -1.39 11.63
CA GLY A 308 10.58 -1.68 10.62
C GLY A 308 9.23 -1.02 10.89
N THR A 309 9.14 -0.14 11.90
CA THR A 309 8.00 0.74 12.16
C THR A 309 8.27 2.19 11.76
N ASP A 310 9.55 2.57 11.69
CA ASP A 310 9.99 3.95 11.47
C ASP A 310 11.13 4.04 10.44
N TRP A 311 11.19 5.16 9.72
CA TRP A 311 12.23 5.44 8.73
C TRP A 311 13.52 5.88 9.44
N PRO A 312 14.61 5.12 9.33
CA PRO A 312 15.85 5.44 10.02
C PRO A 312 16.46 6.76 9.55
N VAL A 313 17.08 7.48 10.48
CA VAL A 313 17.94 8.62 10.20
C VAL A 313 19.29 8.37 10.86
N ILE A 314 20.35 8.28 10.07
CA ILE A 314 21.71 8.21 10.59
C ILE A 314 22.22 9.63 10.77
N VAL A 315 22.80 9.92 11.94
CA VAL A 315 23.57 11.15 12.17
C VAL A 315 24.92 10.74 12.73
N THR A 316 26.00 11.07 12.05
CA THR A 316 27.35 10.71 12.50
C THR A 316 28.30 11.89 12.35
N PRO A 317 29.00 12.29 13.42
CA PRO A 317 30.07 13.28 13.32
C PRO A 317 31.21 12.70 12.49
N VAL A 318 31.75 13.50 11.57
CA VAL A 318 32.87 13.13 10.71
C VAL A 318 33.89 14.25 10.70
N THR A 319 35.16 13.89 10.86
CA THR A 319 36.28 14.82 10.67
C THR A 319 36.85 14.63 9.28
N LEU A 320 36.59 15.59 8.39
CA LEU A 320 37.15 15.59 7.05
C LEU A 320 38.57 16.15 7.11
N LYS A 321 39.54 15.32 6.75
CA LYS A 321 40.94 15.72 6.57
C LYS A 321 41.18 15.99 5.09
N ASN A 322 42.10 16.90 4.78
CA ASN A 322 42.51 17.12 3.39
C ASN A 322 43.26 15.87 2.89
N THR A 323 42.53 14.92 2.31
CA THR A 323 43.07 13.68 1.75
C THR A 323 43.57 13.92 0.33
N SER A 324 44.67 13.30 -0.06
CA SER A 324 45.00 13.16 -1.48
C SER A 324 44.12 12.06 -2.08
N GLY A 325 43.42 12.36 -3.18
CA GLY A 325 42.55 11.39 -3.87
C GLY A 325 41.06 11.53 -3.53
N SER A 326 40.30 10.50 -3.91
CA SER A 326 38.86 10.48 -3.74
C SER A 326 38.43 10.13 -2.33
N LEU A 327 37.22 10.57 -1.97
CA LEU A 327 36.55 10.23 -0.72
C LEU A 327 35.07 9.97 -1.02
N TYR A 328 34.55 8.87 -0.51
CA TYR A 328 33.17 8.45 -0.64
C TYR A 328 32.55 8.24 0.73
N ALA A 329 31.28 8.62 0.88
CA ALA A 329 30.42 8.19 1.97
C ALA A 329 29.53 7.06 1.46
N HIS A 330 29.64 5.89 2.08
CA HIS A 330 28.85 4.71 1.77
C HIS A 330 27.77 4.53 2.83
N VAL A 331 26.57 4.19 2.39
CA VAL A 331 25.52 3.68 3.27
C VAL A 331 25.44 2.18 3.06
N LEU A 332 25.60 1.45 4.16
CA LEU A 332 25.61 0.00 4.19
C LEU A 332 24.28 -0.52 4.72
N VAL A 333 23.72 -1.48 4.01
CA VAL A 333 22.53 -2.23 4.40
C VAL A 333 22.91 -3.70 4.41
N ASN A 334 22.81 -4.36 5.57
CA ASN A 334 23.27 -5.74 5.78
C ASN A 334 24.73 -5.97 5.34
N GLY A 335 25.60 -5.00 5.65
CA GLY A 335 27.03 -5.02 5.31
C GLY A 335 27.36 -4.82 3.83
N ARG A 336 26.35 -4.57 2.98
CA ARG A 336 26.54 -4.30 1.55
C ARG A 336 26.32 -2.82 1.26
N ILE A 337 27.07 -2.28 0.29
CA ILE A 337 26.88 -0.90 -0.18
C ILE A 337 25.50 -0.79 -0.82
N ASN A 338 24.61 -0.03 -0.19
CA ASN A 338 23.30 0.34 -0.72
C ASN A 338 23.38 1.63 -1.54
N GLY A 339 24.22 2.58 -1.12
CA GLY A 339 24.47 3.83 -1.85
C GLY A 339 25.87 4.36 -1.57
N SER A 340 26.44 5.07 -2.55
CA SER A 340 27.77 5.70 -2.45
C SER A 340 27.72 7.14 -2.95
N ILE A 341 28.10 8.08 -2.09
CA ILE A 341 28.12 9.50 -2.38
C ILE A 341 29.58 9.95 -2.49
N LYS A 342 29.96 10.48 -3.64
CA LYS A 342 31.32 11.02 -3.84
C LYS A 342 31.42 12.39 -3.16
N LEU A 343 32.34 12.50 -2.20
CA LEU A 343 32.65 13.74 -1.51
C LEU A 343 33.87 14.45 -2.13
N LYS A 344 34.81 13.71 -2.71
CA LYS A 344 35.99 14.23 -3.42
C LYS A 344 36.44 13.28 -4.53
#